data_AF-A0A933DEK1-F1
#
_entry.id   AF-A0A933DEK1-F1
#
_cell.length_a   1.000
_cell.length_b   1.000
_cell.length_c   1.000
_cell.angle_alpha   90.00
_cell.angle_beta   90.00
_cell.angle_gamma   90.00
#
_symmetry.space_group_name_H-M   'P 1'
#
loop_
_entity.id
_entity.type
_entity.pdbx_description
1 polymer ?
#
loop_
_entity_poly.entity_id
_entity_poly.type
_entity_poly.pdbx_seq_one_letter_code
_entity_poly.pdbx_strand_id
1 'polypeptide(L)'
;MIFQIQTWVAQIRPWIRPATKSDIQILRKCFHIGFIASIALLYEYVFTTPIQAFLILMAIGGSFMILDLSRLWIKPLNRFIITLFSPVMRKRELNTVSATTPFLLALGMLLIVFPKPLVMIAILSLAFGDAMANFIGLKFGKDKIYKNKS
;
A
#
# COMPACT_ATOMS: atom_id res chain seq x y z
N MET A 1 -0.07 26.95 4.48
CA MET A 1 -1.11 26.12 3.81
C MET A 1 -1.07 24.64 4.22
N ILE A 2 0.09 23.96 4.23
CA ILE A 2 0.24 22.55 4.65
C ILE A 2 -0.28 22.29 6.08
N PHE A 3 -0.06 23.24 7.00
CA PHE A 3 -0.49 23.13 8.40
C PHE A 3 -2.03 23.10 8.57
N GLN A 4 -2.78 23.77 7.70
CA GLN A 4 -4.25 23.75 7.75
C GLN A 4 -4.86 22.47 7.17
N ILE A 5 -4.14 21.71 6.34
CA ILE A 5 -4.64 20.43 5.81
C ILE A 5 -4.65 19.37 6.92
N GLN A 6 -3.62 19.35 7.77
CA GLN A 6 -3.46 18.34 8.82
C GLN A 6 -4.49 18.46 9.97
N THR A 7 -4.96 19.67 10.28
CA THR A 7 -5.79 19.91 11.48
C THR A 7 -7.22 19.36 11.38
N TRP A 8 -7.78 19.26 10.18
CA TRP A 8 -9.18 18.84 10.00
C TRP A 8 -9.31 17.33 9.80
N VAL A 9 -8.28 16.68 9.27
CA VAL A 9 -8.28 15.23 9.09
C VAL A 9 -8.16 14.51 10.44
N ALA A 10 -7.52 15.15 11.43
CA ALA A 10 -7.51 14.67 12.82
C ALA A 10 -8.91 14.56 13.45
N GLN A 11 -9.92 15.23 12.88
CA GLN A 11 -11.31 15.17 13.32
C GLN A 11 -12.10 14.04 12.65
N ILE A 12 -11.55 13.37 11.63
CA ILE A 12 -12.22 12.25 10.96
C ILE A 12 -12.14 11.01 11.87
N ARG A 13 -13.29 10.59 12.40
CA ARG A 13 -13.42 9.34 13.14
C ARG A 13 -14.03 8.27 12.22
N PRO A 14 -13.22 7.36 11.66
CA PRO A 14 -13.77 6.20 10.97
C PRO A 14 -14.52 5.28 11.94
N TRP A 15 -15.50 4.55 11.41
CA TRP A 15 -16.32 3.57 12.12
C TRP A 15 -15.50 2.48 12.80
N ILE A 16 -14.35 2.13 12.21
CA ILE A 16 -13.38 1.18 12.75
C ILE A 16 -12.09 1.95 13.07
N ARG A 17 -11.55 1.75 14.28
CA ARG A 17 -10.26 2.35 14.65
C ARG A 17 -9.18 1.86 13.67
N PRO A 18 -8.50 2.76 12.93
CA PRO A 18 -7.43 2.34 12.05
C PRO A 18 -6.26 1.84 12.88
N ALA A 19 -5.57 0.84 12.36
CA ALA A 19 -4.54 0.16 13.10
C ALA A 19 -3.27 1.02 13.27
N THR A 20 -2.66 0.88 14.44
CA THR A 20 -1.37 1.45 14.81
C THR A 20 -0.24 0.46 14.52
N LYS A 21 1.01 0.88 14.69
CA LYS A 21 2.19 0.06 14.35
C LYS A 21 2.33 -1.20 15.21
N SER A 22 1.81 -1.18 16.43
CA SER A 22 1.86 -2.31 17.38
C SER A 22 0.74 -3.33 17.17
N ASP A 23 -0.25 -3.01 16.32
CA ASP A 23 -1.42 -3.87 16.13
C ASP A 23 -1.12 -4.92 15.05
N ILE A 24 -1.52 -6.18 15.30
CA ILE A 24 -1.45 -7.24 14.29
C ILE A 24 -2.56 -6.99 13.27
N GLN A 25 -2.18 -6.46 12.10
CA GLN A 25 -3.11 -6.07 11.04
C GLN A 25 -3.40 -7.22 10.08
N ILE A 26 -4.10 -8.26 10.56
CA ILE A 26 -4.36 -9.48 9.76
C ILE A 26 -5.04 -9.13 8.43
N LEU A 27 -6.13 -8.36 8.46
CA LEU A 27 -6.87 -7.97 7.24
C LEU A 27 -5.99 -7.22 6.24
N ARG A 28 -5.18 -6.26 6.69
CA ARG A 28 -4.24 -5.54 5.81
C ARG A 28 -3.20 -6.47 5.22
N LYS A 29 -2.70 -7.45 5.98
CA LYS A 29 -1.74 -8.44 5.48
C LYS A 29 -2.37 -9.37 4.45
N CYS A 30 -3.60 -9.84 4.69
CA CYS A 30 -4.36 -10.62 3.71
C CYS A 30 -4.59 -9.81 2.43
N PHE A 31 -5.00 -8.54 2.56
CA PHE A 31 -5.14 -7.63 1.42
C PHE A 31 -3.81 -7.42 0.68
N HIS A 32 -2.71 -7.16 1.40
CA HIS A 32 -1.37 -6.98 0.83
C HIS A 32 -0.91 -8.22 0.06
N ILE A 33 -0.93 -9.40 0.70
CA ILE A 33 -0.52 -10.66 0.07
C ILE A 33 -1.42 -10.95 -1.13
N GLY A 34 -2.75 -10.90 -0.95
CA GLY A 34 -3.70 -11.21 -2.01
C GLY A 34 -3.59 -10.26 -3.20
N PHE A 35 -3.42 -8.96 -2.96
CA PHE A 35 -3.26 -7.95 -4.00
C PHE A 35 -1.94 -8.10 -4.76
N ILE A 36 -0.82 -8.35 -4.07
CA ILE A 36 0.47 -8.50 -4.73
C ILE A 36 0.54 -9.85 -5.47
N ALA A 37 0.04 -10.94 -4.87
CA ALA A 37 -0.02 -12.24 -5.50
C ALA A 37 -0.94 -12.25 -6.73
N SER A 38 -2.07 -11.54 -6.70
CA SER A 38 -2.94 -11.44 -7.88
C SER A 38 -2.24 -10.73 -9.04
N ILE A 39 -1.48 -9.66 -8.77
CA ILE A 39 -0.67 -9.01 -9.81
C ILE A 39 0.42 -9.94 -10.35
N ALA A 40 1.08 -10.73 -9.48
CA ALA A 40 2.05 -11.73 -9.90
C ALA A 40 1.44 -12.77 -10.87
N LEU A 41 0.25 -13.28 -10.53
CA LEU A 41 -0.48 -14.24 -11.37
C LEU A 41 -0.93 -13.61 -12.68
N LEU A 42 -1.44 -12.37 -12.66
CA LEU A 42 -1.81 -11.64 -13.87
C LEU A 42 -0.59 -11.42 -14.77
N TYR A 43 0.57 -11.11 -14.21
CA TYR A 43 1.80 -10.95 -14.98
C TYR A 43 2.34 -12.26 -15.54
N GLU A 44 2.18 -13.37 -14.82
CA GLU A 44 2.61 -14.68 -15.30
C GLU A 44 1.70 -15.20 -16.43
N TYR A 45 0.38 -15.09 -16.27
CA TYR A 45 -0.59 -15.83 -17.10
C TYR A 45 -1.45 -14.97 -18.04
N VAL A 46 -1.59 -13.67 -17.78
CA VAL A 46 -2.52 -12.80 -18.54
C VAL A 46 -1.78 -11.76 -19.39
N PHE A 47 -0.72 -11.15 -18.86
CA PHE A 47 0.02 -10.14 -19.60
C PHE A 47 0.92 -10.77 -20.66
N THR A 48 0.64 -10.43 -21.92
CA THR A 48 1.36 -10.98 -23.08
C THR A 48 2.73 -10.33 -23.26
N THR A 49 2.86 -9.05 -22.91
CA THR A 49 4.12 -8.29 -23.06
C THR A 49 4.42 -7.41 -21.84
N PRO A 50 5.71 -7.14 -21.54
CA PRO A 50 6.09 -6.22 -20.46
C PRO A 50 5.52 -4.82 -20.64
N ILE A 51 5.44 -4.32 -21.88
CA ILE A 51 4.89 -2.99 -22.18
C ILE A 51 3.39 -2.91 -21.90
N GLN A 52 2.63 -3.95 -22.23
CA GLN A 52 1.20 -4.02 -21.90
C GLN A 52 0.98 -4.01 -20.39
N ALA A 53 1.74 -4.84 -19.66
CA ALA A 53 1.68 -4.89 -18.20
C ALA A 53 2.03 -3.53 -17.58
N PHE A 54 3.08 -2.87 -18.07
CA PHE A 54 3.48 -1.53 -17.68
C PHE A 54 2.36 -0.50 -17.89
N LEU A 55 1.79 -0.43 -19.10
CA LEU A 55 0.75 0.56 -19.41
C LEU A 55 -0.49 0.38 -18.50
N ILE A 56 -0.89 -0.87 -18.25
CA ILE A 56 -2.02 -1.17 -17.36
C ILE A 56 -1.69 -0.76 -15.92
N LEU A 57 -0.53 -1.15 -15.39
CA LEU A 57 -0.12 -0.79 -14.03
C LEU A 57 0.06 0.73 -13.87
N MET A 58 0.55 1.43 -14.88
CA MET A 58 0.67 2.89 -14.87
C MET A 58 -0.68 3.58 -14.97
N ALA A 59 -1.62 3.04 -15.74
CA ALA A 59 -2.99 3.56 -15.81
C ALA A 59 -3.71 3.41 -14.46
N ILE A 60 -3.63 2.22 -13.85
CA ILE A 60 -4.21 1.96 -12.53
C ILE A 60 -3.48 2.78 -11.47
N GLY A 61 -2.15 2.69 -11.38
CA GLY A 61 -1.33 3.42 -10.42
C GLY A 61 -1.48 4.93 -10.53
N GLY A 62 -1.57 5.46 -11.75
CA GLY A 62 -1.84 6.88 -12.02
C GLY A 62 -3.22 7.30 -11.54
N SER A 63 -4.25 6.48 -11.76
CA SER A 63 -5.60 6.71 -11.25
C SER A 63 -5.63 6.73 -9.70
N PHE A 64 -4.92 5.79 -9.07
CA PHE A 64 -4.75 5.77 -7.62
C PHE A 64 -3.97 6.98 -7.11
N MET A 65 -2.96 7.45 -7.84
CA MET A 65 -2.21 8.66 -7.51
C MET A 65 -3.09 9.91 -7.56
N ILE A 66 -3.89 10.06 -8.61
CA ILE A 66 -4.85 11.17 -8.72
C ILE A 66 -5.87 11.11 -7.59
N LEU A 67 -6.37 9.92 -7.24
CA LEU A 67 -7.30 9.73 -6.12
C LEU A 67 -6.64 10.06 -4.77
N ASP A 68 -5.41 9.59 -4.54
CA ASP A 68 -4.66 9.84 -3.31
C ASP A 68 -4.33 11.32 -3.14
N LEU A 69 -3.96 12.01 -4.21
CA LEU A 69 -3.72 13.45 -4.16
C LEU A 69 -5.04 14.17 -3.91
N SER A 70 -6.06 13.96 -4.74
CA SER A 70 -7.35 14.64 -4.63
C SER A 70 -8.01 14.46 -3.26
N ARG A 71 -7.95 13.27 -2.66
CA ARG A 71 -8.48 13.05 -1.30
C ARG A 71 -7.75 13.85 -0.23
N LEU A 72 -6.46 14.16 -0.40
CA LEU A 72 -5.72 14.97 0.57
C LEU A 72 -6.10 16.45 0.47
N TRP A 73 -6.62 16.91 -0.68
CA TRP A 73 -7.10 18.28 -0.88
C TRP A 73 -8.60 18.43 -0.56
N ILE A 74 -9.41 17.42 -0.86
CA ILE A 74 -10.88 17.48 -0.81
C ILE A 74 -11.41 16.74 0.43
N LYS A 75 -11.82 17.50 1.45
CA LYS A 75 -12.35 16.96 2.73
C LYS A 75 -13.48 15.93 2.59
N PRO A 76 -14.56 16.17 1.81
CA PRO A 76 -15.64 15.17 1.68
C PRO A 76 -15.16 13.88 1.00
N LEU A 77 -14.29 14.00 -0.02
CA LEU A 77 -13.70 12.85 -0.69
C LEU A 77 -12.83 12.03 0.27
N ASN A 78 -12.01 12.68 1.11
CA ASN A 78 -11.23 11.96 2.12
C ASN A 78 -12.11 11.18 3.09
N ARG A 79 -13.20 11.79 3.58
CA ARG A 79 -14.14 11.12 4.50
C ARG A 79 -14.78 9.89 3.86
N PHE A 80 -15.15 9.99 2.58
CA PHE A 80 -15.72 8.88 1.84
C PHE A 80 -14.71 7.74 1.65
N ILE A 81 -13.49 8.05 1.20
CA ILE A 81 -12.43 7.04 1.00
C ILE A 81 -12.02 6.40 2.32
N ILE A 82 -11.83 7.17 3.39
CA ILE A 82 -11.52 6.65 4.72
C ILE A 82 -12.64 5.74 5.20
N THR A 83 -13.90 6.08 4.96
CA THR A 83 -15.04 5.22 5.32
C THR A 83 -14.96 3.85 4.65
N LEU A 84 -14.66 3.83 3.35
CA LEU A 84 -14.60 2.60 2.57
C LEU A 84 -13.36 1.74 2.91
N PHE A 85 -12.21 2.37 3.12
CA PHE A 85 -10.92 1.68 3.26
C PHE A 85 -10.35 1.64 4.68
N SER A 86 -11.04 2.21 5.67
CA SER A 86 -10.66 2.21 7.10
C SER A 86 -10.18 0.85 7.64
N PRO A 87 -10.79 -0.31 7.30
CA PRO A 87 -10.35 -1.60 7.81
C PRO A 87 -8.93 -2.01 7.36
N VAL A 88 -8.47 -1.49 6.22
CA VAL A 88 -7.19 -1.84 5.59
C VAL A 88 -6.14 -0.75 5.81
N MET A 89 -6.57 0.52 5.91
CA MET A 89 -5.68 1.67 6.05
C MET A 89 -5.01 1.78 7.44
N ARG A 90 -3.77 2.25 7.46
CA ARG A 90 -3.09 2.65 8.71
C ARG A 90 -3.47 4.07 9.13
N LYS A 91 -3.40 4.36 10.44
CA LYS A 91 -3.67 5.73 10.96
C LYS A 91 -2.88 6.84 10.24
N ARG A 92 -1.63 6.58 9.86
CA ARG A 92 -0.80 7.54 9.12
C ARG A 92 -1.32 7.82 7.69
N GLU A 93 -1.90 6.81 7.04
CA GLU A 93 -2.38 6.86 5.65
C GLU A 93 -3.70 7.65 5.51
N LEU A 94 -4.33 8.03 6.63
CA LEU A 94 -5.46 8.97 6.64
C LEU A 94 -5.08 10.36 6.13
N ASN A 95 -3.79 10.72 6.31
CA ASN A 95 -3.22 12.04 6.07
C ASN A 95 -2.10 12.05 5.04
N THR A 96 -1.77 10.88 4.49
CA THR A 96 -0.68 10.73 3.53
C THR A 96 -1.14 9.86 2.37
N VAL A 97 -0.37 9.90 1.29
CA VAL A 97 -0.48 8.97 0.17
C VAL A 97 -0.47 7.53 0.72
N SER A 98 -1.33 6.69 0.16
CA SER A 98 -1.42 5.27 0.50
C SER A 98 -0.16 4.55 0.06
N ALA A 99 0.20 3.45 0.73
CA ALA A 99 1.35 2.64 0.31
C ALA A 99 1.12 1.92 -1.03
N THR A 100 -0.14 1.72 -1.43
CA THR A 100 -0.51 1.02 -2.67
C THR A 100 -0.09 1.79 -3.92
N THR A 101 -0.23 3.11 -3.89
CA THR A 101 0.08 4.00 -5.02
C THR A 101 1.55 3.94 -5.47
N PRO A 102 2.55 4.21 -4.60
CA PRO A 102 3.95 4.09 -4.99
C PRO A 102 4.34 2.65 -5.32
N PHE A 103 3.70 1.64 -4.70
CA PHE A 103 3.92 0.24 -5.06
C PHE A 103 3.55 -0.05 -6.52
N LEU A 104 2.35 0.34 -6.96
CA LEU A 104 1.91 0.10 -8.34
C LEU A 104 2.80 0.79 -9.38
N LEU A 105 3.16 2.05 -9.11
CA LEU A 105 4.03 2.83 -10.00
C LEU A 105 5.44 2.23 -10.07
N ALA A 106 6.03 1.88 -8.92
CA ALA A 106 7.35 1.26 -8.86
C ALA A 106 7.35 -0.12 -9.54
N LEU A 107 6.31 -0.92 -9.32
CA LEU A 107 6.18 -2.22 -9.97
C LEU A 107 6.07 -2.09 -11.49
N GLY A 108 5.27 -1.14 -11.99
CA GLY A 108 5.23 -0.81 -13.41
C GLY A 108 6.63 -0.57 -13.96
N MET A 109 7.40 0.32 -13.32
CA MET A 109 8.78 0.60 -13.74
C MET A 109 9.69 -0.63 -13.74
N LEU A 110 9.59 -1.49 -12.71
CA LEU A 110 10.41 -2.72 -12.62
C LEU A 110 10.19 -3.66 -13.83
N LEU A 111 8.96 -3.73 -14.36
CA LEU A 111 8.64 -4.61 -15.50
C LEU A 111 9.36 -4.22 -16.79
N ILE A 112 9.76 -2.96 -16.94
CA ILE A 112 10.48 -2.46 -18.12
C ILE A 112 11.99 -2.56 -17.91
N VAL A 113 12.46 -2.37 -16.68
CA VAL A 113 13.89 -2.31 -16.35
C VAL A 113 14.51 -3.70 -16.21
N PHE A 114 13.75 -4.67 -15.67
CA PHE A 114 14.29 -5.97 -15.30
C PHE A 114 13.63 -7.13 -16.07
N PRO A 115 14.37 -8.23 -16.31
CA PRO A 115 13.80 -9.43 -16.90
C PRO A 115 12.76 -10.07 -15.96
N LYS A 116 11.76 -10.72 -16.56
CA LYS A 116 10.61 -11.35 -15.88
C LYS A 116 10.98 -12.16 -14.63
N PRO A 117 12.01 -13.04 -14.62
CA PRO A 117 12.35 -13.81 -13.42
C PRO A 117 12.73 -12.95 -12.21
N LEU A 118 13.49 -11.86 -12.41
CA LEU A 118 13.90 -10.97 -11.32
C LEU A 118 12.69 -10.20 -10.77
N VAL A 119 11.79 -9.76 -11.65
CA VAL A 119 10.57 -9.08 -11.24
C VAL A 119 9.66 -10.01 -10.44
N MET A 120 9.50 -11.26 -10.87
CA MET A 120 8.71 -12.26 -10.14
C MET A 120 9.27 -12.54 -8.74
N ILE A 121 10.60 -12.69 -8.62
CA ILE A 121 11.25 -12.86 -7.32
C ILE A 121 10.99 -11.63 -6.43
N ALA A 122 11.10 -10.42 -6.97
CA ALA A 122 10.85 -9.18 -6.22
C ALA A 122 9.39 -9.08 -5.73
N ILE A 123 8.41 -9.35 -6.60
CA ILE A 123 6.98 -9.32 -6.26
C ILE A 123 6.67 -10.34 -5.16
N LEU A 124 7.11 -11.59 -5.32
CA LEU A 124 6.83 -12.66 -4.35
C LEU A 124 7.54 -12.41 -3.01
N SER A 125 8.79 -11.93 -3.05
CA SER A 125 9.52 -11.54 -1.85
C SER A 125 8.82 -10.40 -1.10
N LEU A 126 8.24 -9.43 -1.81
CA LEU A 126 7.50 -8.34 -1.18
C LEU A 126 6.14 -8.80 -0.63
N ALA A 127 5.45 -9.71 -1.33
CA ALA A 127 4.16 -10.25 -0.88
C ALA A 127 4.30 -11.00 0.45
N PHE A 128 5.19 -11.99 0.49
CA PHE A 128 5.34 -12.88 1.64
C PHE A 128 6.36 -12.34 2.66
N GLY A 129 7.50 -11.85 2.20
CA GLY A 129 8.59 -11.39 3.06
C GLY A 129 8.18 -10.21 3.95
N ASP A 130 7.48 -9.20 3.43
CA ASP A 130 7.03 -8.06 4.23
C ASP A 130 6.02 -8.49 5.32
N ALA A 131 5.07 -9.37 4.95
CA ALA A 131 4.06 -9.86 5.87
C ALA A 131 4.68 -10.73 6.99
N MET A 132 5.63 -11.60 6.63
CA MET A 132 6.39 -12.45 7.55
C MET A 132 7.31 -11.63 8.45
N ALA A 133 8.08 -10.69 7.90
CA ALA A 133 8.95 -9.81 8.67
C ALA A 133 8.16 -9.02 9.70
N ASN A 134 6.99 -8.48 9.34
CA ASN A 134 6.13 -7.80 10.29
C ASN A 134 5.55 -8.76 11.35
N PHE A 135 5.18 -9.99 10.98
CA PHE A 135 4.64 -10.96 11.94
C PHE A 135 5.69 -11.42 12.96
N ILE A 136 6.87 -11.80 12.47
CA ILE A 136 8.01 -12.22 13.30
C ILE A 136 8.48 -11.04 14.15
N GLY A 137 8.60 -9.84 13.58
CA GLY A 137 9.00 -8.64 14.31
C GLY A 137 8.03 -8.26 15.42
N LEU A 138 6.72 -8.42 15.23
CA LEU A 138 5.73 -8.18 16.29
C LEU A 138 5.74 -9.26 17.39
N LYS A 139 5.98 -10.53 17.04
CA LYS A 139 5.93 -11.66 17.99
C LYS A 139 7.24 -11.85 18.76
N PHE A 140 8.39 -11.64 18.10
CA PHE A 140 9.71 -11.98 18.60
C PHE A 140 10.70 -10.81 18.63
N GLY A 141 10.34 -9.64 18.10
CA GLY A 141 11.21 -8.46 18.07
C GLY A 141 11.41 -7.88 19.47
N LYS A 142 12.51 -8.29 20.12
CA LYS A 142 12.92 -7.80 21.46
C LYS A 142 13.79 -6.55 21.37
N ASP A 143 14.65 -6.50 20.36
CA ASP A 143 15.64 -5.45 20.20
C ASP A 143 15.09 -4.31 19.33
N LYS A 144 15.07 -3.11 19.90
CA LYS A 144 14.65 -1.90 19.20
C LYS A 144 15.86 -1.27 18.52
N ILE A 145 15.96 -1.42 17.21
CA ILE A 145 17.08 -0.91 16.41
C ILE A 145 17.03 0.63 16.31
N TYR A 146 15.85 1.26 16.31
CA TYR A 146 15.75 2.73 16.28
C TYR A 146 14.44 3.30 16.83
N LYS A 147 14.49 4.20 17.84
CA LYS A 147 13.36 4.97 18.40
C LYS A 147 12.03 4.17 18.48
N ASN A 148 12.05 2.98 19.08
CA ASN A 148 10.92 2.04 19.19
C ASN A 148 10.50 1.30 17.89
N LYS A 149 11.42 1.11 16.95
CA LYS A 149 11.26 0.18 15.83
C LYS A 149 12.11 -1.06 16.11
N SER A 150 11.45 -2.21 16.22
CA SER A 150 12.07 -3.54 16.20
C SER A 150 12.20 -4.03 14.77
#